data_AF-E3G7D6-F1
#
_entry.id   AF-E3G7D6-F1
#
_cell.length_a   1.000
_cell.length_b   1.000
_cell.length_c   1.000
_cell.angle_alpha   90.00
_cell.angle_beta   90.00
_cell.angle_gamma   90.00
#
_symmetry.space_group_name_H-M   'P 1'
#
loop_
_entity.id
_entity.type
_entity.pdbx_description
1 polymer ?
#
loop_
_entity_poly.entity_id
_entity_poly.type
_entity_poly.pdbx_seq_one_letter_code
_entity_poly.pdbx_strand_id
1 'polypeptide(L)'
;MADYGSFTGNVVAQWSRRQGPDRNMVLTEDFYYTDPSSRVWSAPAGSVINGASIPQALWSTVGSPYIGDYRLASVVHDVACTQGANRKEADIMFYYACLAGGCSPDRARVFYLGVRIGAKYSSLILKSASSTFNDPFFTTDNNLVTALDADMLYILKNVGKIVHQLKDDTTPDQMDKYIDPYLV
;
A
#
# COMPACT_ATOMS: atom_id res chain seq x y z
N MET A 1 -1.08 -7.64 25.92
CA MET A 1 -0.87 -7.75 24.46
C MET A 1 -1.27 -6.40 23.89
N ALA A 2 -0.48 -5.83 22.98
CA ALA A 2 -0.90 -4.58 22.32
C ALA A 2 -2.15 -4.89 21.48
N ASP A 3 -3.20 -4.09 21.65
CA ASP A 3 -4.40 -4.19 20.84
C ASP A 3 -4.15 -3.46 19.52
N TYR A 4 -4.04 -4.22 18.44
CA TYR A 4 -3.85 -3.69 17.09
C TYR A 4 -5.18 -3.52 16.35
N GLY A 5 -6.32 -3.65 17.03
CA GLY A 5 -7.62 -3.67 16.40
C GLY A 5 -8.06 -5.05 15.94
N SER A 6 -9.22 -5.12 15.28
CA SER A 6 -9.85 -6.39 14.89
C SER A 6 -10.59 -6.31 13.57
N PHE A 7 -10.63 -7.45 12.87
CA PHE A 7 -11.41 -7.61 11.64
C PHE A 7 -12.79 -8.18 11.94
N THR A 8 -13.80 -7.75 11.18
CA THR A 8 -15.16 -8.28 11.24
C THR A 8 -15.65 -8.61 9.84
N GLY A 9 -16.27 -9.78 9.68
CA GLY A 9 -16.72 -10.32 8.40
C GLY A 9 -15.67 -11.18 7.69
N ASN A 10 -16.02 -11.68 6.51
CA ASN A 10 -15.13 -12.47 5.67
C ASN A 10 -14.79 -11.70 4.40
N VAL A 11 -13.56 -11.87 3.91
CA VAL A 11 -13.19 -11.40 2.57
C VAL A 11 -13.67 -12.43 1.56
N VAL A 12 -14.84 -12.20 0.98
CA VAL A 12 -15.35 -12.97 -0.15
C VAL A 12 -15.32 -12.08 -1.38
N ALA A 13 -14.62 -12.52 -2.42
CA ALA A 13 -14.38 -11.70 -3.60
C ALA A 13 -14.43 -12.54 -4.88
N GLN A 14 -14.84 -11.91 -5.97
CA GLN A 14 -14.86 -12.48 -7.30
C GLN A 14 -13.91 -11.72 -8.23
N TRP A 15 -13.20 -12.45 -9.10
CA TRP A 15 -12.35 -11.83 -10.11
C TRP A 15 -13.18 -10.98 -11.07
N SER A 16 -12.72 -9.75 -11.32
CA SER A 16 -13.27 -8.88 -12.35
C SER A 16 -13.13 -9.55 -13.73
N ARG A 17 -14.22 -9.61 -14.51
CA ARG A 17 -14.23 -10.20 -15.87
C ARG A 17 -13.86 -9.20 -16.96
N ARG A 18 -13.17 -8.10 -16.63
CA ARG A 18 -12.75 -7.10 -17.62
C ARG A 18 -11.66 -7.67 -18.54
N GLN A 19 -11.62 -7.21 -19.79
CA GLN A 19 -10.60 -7.64 -20.76
C GLN A 19 -9.25 -6.96 -20.47
N GLY A 20 -8.18 -7.74 -20.41
CA GLY A 20 -6.81 -7.30 -20.16
C GLY A 20 -6.17 -7.96 -18.92
N PRO A 21 -4.86 -7.78 -18.68
CA PRO A 21 -4.23 -8.21 -17.44
C PRO A 21 -4.78 -7.38 -16.27
N ASP A 22 -5.74 -7.95 -15.54
CA ASP A 22 -6.39 -7.30 -14.40
C ASP A 22 -6.16 -8.14 -13.13
N ARG A 23 -5.81 -7.47 -12.04
CA ARG A 23 -5.69 -8.06 -10.70
C ARG A 23 -6.89 -7.70 -9.82
N ASN A 24 -7.85 -6.95 -10.35
CA ASN A 24 -8.99 -6.48 -9.60
C ASN A 24 -9.92 -7.64 -9.24
N MET A 25 -10.33 -7.63 -7.99
CA MET A 25 -11.46 -8.40 -7.49
C MET A 25 -12.55 -7.45 -7.02
N VAL A 26 -13.78 -7.94 -6.98
CA VAL A 26 -14.93 -7.23 -6.43
C VAL A 26 -15.38 -7.97 -5.18
N LEU A 27 -15.49 -7.28 -4.05
CA LEU A 27 -16.04 -7.85 -2.83
C LEU A 27 -17.52 -8.21 -3.01
N THR A 28 -17.93 -9.35 -2.49
CA THR A 28 -19.33 -9.80 -2.51
C THR A 28 -20.00 -9.69 -1.14
N GLU A 29 -19.21 -9.51 -0.08
CA GLU A 29 -19.67 -9.33 1.30
C GLU A 29 -19.01 -8.09 1.89
N ASP A 30 -19.66 -7.52 2.92
CA ASP A 30 -19.10 -6.42 3.68
C ASP A 30 -17.95 -6.91 4.58
N PHE A 31 -16.88 -6.14 4.62
CA PHE A 31 -15.72 -6.41 5.46
C PHE A 31 -15.30 -5.16 6.21
N TYR A 32 -14.84 -5.32 7.46
CA TYR A 32 -14.50 -4.19 8.31
C TYR A 32 -13.22 -4.44 9.09
N TYR A 33 -12.52 -3.34 9.37
CA TYR A 33 -11.42 -3.30 10.33
C TYR A 33 -11.66 -2.17 11.33
N THR A 34 -11.67 -2.49 12.62
CA THR A 34 -11.72 -1.50 13.70
C THR A 34 -10.30 -1.28 14.20
N ASP A 35 -9.80 -0.06 14.07
CA ASP A 35 -8.43 0.29 14.46
C ASP A 35 -8.28 0.49 15.99
N PRO A 36 -7.05 0.63 16.52
CA PRO A 36 -6.82 0.83 17.97
C PRO A 36 -7.45 2.11 18.53
N SER A 37 -7.80 3.07 17.67
CA SER A 37 -8.51 4.30 18.05
C SER A 37 -10.03 4.14 17.96
N SER A 38 -10.52 2.90 17.82
CA SER A 38 -11.94 2.55 17.65
C SER A 38 -12.60 3.13 16.39
N ARG A 39 -11.83 3.58 15.40
CA ARG A 39 -12.38 3.98 14.10
C ARG A 39 -12.60 2.76 13.24
N VAL A 40 -13.78 2.69 12.63
CA VAL A 40 -14.16 1.60 11.72
C VAL A 40 -13.81 1.99 10.28
N TRP A 41 -13.01 1.15 9.65
CA TRP A 41 -12.67 1.20 8.24
C TRP A 41 -13.49 0.16 7.50
N SER A 42 -14.38 0.63 6.61
CA SER A 42 -15.34 -0.22 5.90
C SER A 42 -14.87 -0.54 4.48
N ALA A 43 -15.07 -1.80 4.10
CA ALA A 43 -14.91 -2.31 2.75
C ALA A 43 -16.24 -2.97 2.34
N PRO A 44 -17.22 -2.18 1.86
CA PRO A 44 -18.55 -2.69 1.55
C PRO A 44 -18.53 -3.61 0.32
N ALA A 45 -19.51 -4.51 0.24
CA ALA A 45 -19.78 -5.31 -0.94
C ALA A 45 -19.90 -4.42 -2.19
N GLY A 46 -19.38 -4.90 -3.32
CA GLY A 46 -19.26 -4.14 -4.56
C GLY A 46 -17.99 -3.30 -4.66
N SER A 47 -17.20 -3.16 -3.58
CA SER A 47 -15.91 -2.48 -3.65
C SER A 47 -14.92 -3.24 -4.53
N VAL A 48 -14.13 -2.49 -5.29
CA VAL A 48 -13.04 -3.03 -6.12
C VAL A 48 -11.74 -2.99 -5.33
N ILE A 49 -11.04 -4.12 -5.26
CA ILE A 49 -9.76 -4.28 -4.57
C ILE A 49 -8.72 -4.84 -5.54
N ASN A 50 -7.44 -4.55 -5.34
CA ASN A 50 -6.34 -5.00 -6.20
C ASN A 50 -5.16 -5.64 -5.46
N GLY A 51 -5.28 -5.82 -4.14
CA GLY A 51 -4.33 -6.57 -3.31
C GLY A 51 -3.23 -5.69 -2.73
N ALA A 52 -3.56 -4.42 -2.43
CA ALA A 52 -2.67 -3.32 -2.13
C ALA A 52 -1.84 -2.85 -3.33
N SER A 53 -1.84 -1.54 -3.54
CA SER A 53 -0.96 -0.84 -4.49
C SER A 53 0.48 -0.76 -3.94
N ILE A 54 1.06 -1.93 -3.65
CA ILE A 54 2.46 -2.09 -3.28
C ILE A 54 3.28 -2.04 -4.57
N PRO A 55 4.24 -1.09 -4.71
CA PRO A 55 5.14 -1.03 -5.85
C PRO A 55 5.73 -2.41 -6.18
N GLN A 56 5.74 -2.81 -7.45
CA GLN A 56 6.22 -4.13 -7.88
C GLN A 56 7.65 -4.45 -7.39
N ALA A 57 8.48 -3.42 -7.26
CA ALA A 57 9.82 -3.50 -6.68
C ALA A 57 9.84 -4.13 -5.27
N LEU A 58 8.81 -3.89 -4.46
CA LEU A 58 8.69 -4.47 -3.11
C LEU A 58 8.34 -5.95 -3.14
N TRP A 59 7.74 -6.48 -4.21
CA TRP A 59 7.25 -7.87 -4.25
C TRP A 59 8.37 -8.90 -4.07
N SER A 60 9.60 -8.55 -4.45
CA SER A 60 10.79 -9.38 -4.22
C SER A 60 11.15 -9.52 -2.73
N THR A 61 10.77 -8.55 -1.90
CA THR A 61 11.08 -8.50 -0.46
C THR A 61 9.88 -8.91 0.39
N VAL A 62 8.66 -8.51 0.00
CA VAL A 62 7.45 -8.67 0.81
C VAL A 62 6.48 -9.73 0.29
N GLY A 63 6.74 -10.31 -0.89
CA GLY A 63 5.88 -11.25 -1.58
C GLY A 63 4.90 -10.59 -2.56
N SER A 64 4.31 -11.42 -3.42
CA SER A 64 3.28 -11.00 -4.40
C SER A 64 1.99 -10.54 -3.70
N PRO A 65 1.19 -9.67 -4.35
CA PRO A 65 -0.17 -9.32 -3.93
C PRO A 65 -1.00 -10.55 -3.52
N TYR A 66 -1.86 -10.37 -2.52
CA TYR A 66 -2.76 -11.38 -1.95
C TYR A 66 -2.10 -12.56 -1.19
N ILE A 67 -0.80 -12.52 -0.93
CA ILE A 67 -0.10 -13.59 -0.22
C ILE A 67 0.20 -13.20 1.23
N GLY A 68 0.01 -14.13 2.15
CA GLY A 68 0.40 -13.97 3.55
C GLY A 68 -0.57 -13.11 4.37
N ASP A 69 -0.08 -12.63 5.51
CA ASP A 69 -0.91 -12.14 6.61
C ASP A 69 -1.46 -10.72 6.39
N TYR A 70 -0.91 -9.98 5.42
CA TYR A 70 -1.35 -8.60 5.11
C TYR A 70 -2.57 -8.55 4.19
N ARG A 71 -3.05 -9.68 3.66
CA ARG A 71 -4.15 -9.71 2.66
C ARG A 71 -5.42 -9.04 3.18
N LEU A 72 -5.75 -9.21 4.47
CA LEU A 72 -6.92 -8.59 5.08
C LEU A 72 -6.75 -7.07 5.20
N ALA A 73 -5.55 -6.64 5.59
CA ALA A 73 -5.18 -5.23 5.65
C ALA A 73 -5.25 -4.57 4.26
N SER A 74 -4.86 -5.29 3.21
CA SER A 74 -4.87 -4.76 1.83
C SER A 74 -6.27 -4.38 1.35
N VAL A 75 -7.29 -5.15 1.76
CA VAL A 75 -8.69 -4.92 1.37
C VAL A 75 -9.18 -3.57 1.86
N VAL A 76 -9.05 -3.32 3.17
CA VAL A 76 -9.51 -2.06 3.77
C VAL A 76 -8.65 -0.87 3.32
N HIS A 77 -7.37 -1.09 2.99
CA HIS A 77 -6.49 -0.05 2.45
C HIS A 77 -6.87 0.38 1.03
N ASP A 78 -7.10 -0.59 0.13
CA ASP A 78 -7.53 -0.33 -1.24
C ASP A 78 -8.84 0.48 -1.26
N VAL A 79 -9.81 0.08 -0.44
CA VAL A 79 -11.09 0.78 -0.35
C VAL A 79 -10.93 2.17 0.25
N ALA A 80 -10.20 2.32 1.36
CA ALA A 80 -9.96 3.62 1.98
C ALA A 80 -9.32 4.62 0.99
N CYS A 81 -8.33 4.15 0.21
CA CYS A 81 -7.67 4.99 -0.77
C CYS A 81 -8.59 5.37 -1.93
N THR A 82 -9.44 4.45 -2.38
CA THR A 82 -10.40 4.70 -3.45
C THR A 82 -11.52 5.64 -3.01
N GLN A 83 -11.95 5.57 -1.75
CA GLN A 83 -12.96 6.43 -1.16
C GLN A 83 -12.44 7.84 -0.77
N GLY A 84 -11.17 8.14 -1.06
CA GLY A 84 -10.59 9.46 -0.80
C GLY A 84 -10.24 9.74 0.66
N ALA A 85 -10.02 8.70 1.47
CA ALA A 85 -9.47 8.89 2.82
C ALA A 85 -8.12 9.61 2.74
N ASN A 86 -7.76 10.32 3.82
CA ASN A 86 -6.43 10.90 3.92
C ASN A 86 -5.38 9.79 3.77
N ARG A 87 -4.45 9.96 2.82
CA ARG A 87 -3.50 8.90 2.47
C ARG A 87 -2.62 8.47 3.65
N LYS A 88 -2.16 9.42 4.47
CA LYS A 88 -1.37 9.12 5.68
C LYS A 88 -2.20 8.31 6.68
N GLU A 89 -3.46 8.66 6.90
CA GLU A 89 -4.35 7.89 7.79
C GLU A 89 -4.58 6.47 7.27
N ALA A 90 -4.83 6.31 5.96
CA ALA A 90 -5.00 4.99 5.35
C ALA A 90 -3.74 4.13 5.49
N ASP A 91 -2.55 4.72 5.29
CA ASP A 91 -1.28 4.02 5.43
C ASP A 91 -1.00 3.62 6.90
N ILE A 92 -1.33 4.49 7.87
CA ILE A 92 -1.26 4.16 9.31
C ILE A 92 -2.24 3.03 9.65
N MET A 93 -3.47 3.09 9.13
CA MET A 93 -4.45 2.02 9.32
C MET A 93 -3.92 0.70 8.76
N PHE A 94 -3.32 0.71 7.57
CA PHE A 94 -2.75 -0.48 6.95
C PHE A 94 -1.65 -1.13 7.81
N TYR A 95 -0.80 -0.32 8.47
CA TYR A 95 0.20 -0.82 9.41
C TYR A 95 -0.43 -1.62 10.55
N TYR A 96 -1.41 -1.04 11.25
CA TYR A 96 -2.07 -1.71 12.37
C TYR A 96 -2.92 -2.91 11.92
N ALA A 97 -3.61 -2.80 10.78
CA ALA A 97 -4.36 -3.90 10.19
C ALA A 97 -3.45 -5.08 9.82
N CYS A 98 -2.23 -4.83 9.35
CA CYS A 98 -1.25 -5.89 9.08
C CYS A 98 -0.88 -6.63 10.37
N LEU A 99 -0.57 -5.89 11.45
CA LEU A 99 -0.26 -6.47 12.75
C LEU A 99 -1.44 -7.31 13.30
N ALA A 100 -2.67 -6.77 13.22
CA ALA A 100 -3.88 -7.49 13.59
C ALA A 100 -4.11 -8.74 12.73
N GLY A 101 -3.68 -8.71 11.47
CA GLY A 101 -3.77 -9.82 10.52
C GLY A 101 -2.72 -10.91 10.71
N GLY A 102 -1.75 -10.70 11.61
CA GLY A 102 -0.68 -11.65 11.91
C GLY A 102 0.68 -11.30 11.31
N CYS A 103 0.84 -10.15 10.65
CA CYS A 103 2.14 -9.70 10.19
C CYS A 103 3.09 -9.54 11.39
N SER A 104 4.33 -10.01 11.22
CA SER A 104 5.40 -9.65 12.16
C SER A 104 5.67 -8.13 12.14
N PRO A 105 6.14 -7.54 13.26
CA PRO A 105 6.34 -6.09 13.35
C PRO A 105 7.26 -5.52 12.26
N ASP A 106 8.38 -6.19 11.99
CA ASP A 106 9.30 -5.84 10.90
C ASP A 106 8.58 -5.81 9.54
N ARG A 107 7.76 -6.83 9.24
CA ARG A 107 7.02 -6.90 7.99
C ARG A 107 5.99 -5.79 7.86
N ALA A 108 5.26 -5.49 8.94
CA ALA A 108 4.32 -4.37 8.97
C ALA A 108 5.04 -3.02 8.73
N ARG A 109 6.24 -2.81 9.31
CA ARG A 109 7.04 -1.60 9.07
C ARG A 109 7.48 -1.48 7.61
N VAL A 110 7.98 -2.56 7.00
CA VAL A 110 8.36 -2.55 5.57
C VAL A 110 7.16 -2.17 4.71
N PHE A 111 5.99 -2.75 4.99
CA PHE A 111 4.76 -2.43 4.27
C PHE A 111 4.35 -0.97 4.43
N TYR A 112 4.33 -0.44 5.65
CA TYR A 112 4.03 0.96 5.94
C TYR A 112 4.92 1.94 5.16
N LEU A 113 6.23 1.74 5.25
CA LEU A 113 7.20 2.59 4.57
C LEU A 113 7.04 2.47 3.04
N GLY A 114 6.79 1.27 2.55
CA GLY A 114 6.54 0.98 1.15
C GLY A 114 5.32 1.71 0.58
N VAL A 115 4.17 1.68 1.27
CA VAL A 115 2.94 2.35 0.79
C VAL A 115 3.04 3.88 0.86
N ARG A 116 3.78 4.42 1.84
CA ARG A 116 4.04 5.87 1.97
C ARG A 116 4.92 6.37 0.83
N ILE A 117 5.98 5.64 0.50
CA ILE A 117 6.86 5.98 -0.63
C ILE A 117 6.11 5.81 -1.96
N GLY A 118 5.44 4.68 -2.16
CA GLY A 118 4.70 4.39 -3.40
C GLY A 118 3.65 5.44 -3.75
N ALA A 119 2.96 6.01 -2.76
CA ALA A 119 1.98 7.07 -2.97
C ALA A 119 2.60 8.33 -3.60
N LYS A 120 3.79 8.75 -3.15
CA LYS A 120 4.51 9.89 -3.73
C LYS A 120 4.92 9.61 -5.17
N TYR A 121 5.54 8.46 -5.43
CA TYR A 121 6.02 8.10 -6.77
C TYR A 121 4.88 7.98 -7.78
N SER A 122 3.76 7.39 -7.39
CA SER A 122 2.54 7.36 -8.23
C SER A 122 2.07 8.78 -8.60
N SER A 123 2.07 9.71 -7.62
CA SER A 123 1.71 11.10 -7.89
C SER A 123 2.69 11.83 -8.83
N LEU A 124 3.99 11.51 -8.75
CA LEU A 124 5.02 12.09 -9.63
C LEU A 124 4.89 11.55 -11.06
N ILE A 125 4.67 10.25 -11.21
CA ILE A 125 4.43 9.62 -12.51
C ILE A 125 3.18 10.23 -13.16
N LEU A 126 2.07 10.33 -12.42
CA LEU A 126 0.85 10.95 -12.93
C LEU A 126 1.07 12.41 -13.36
N LYS A 127 1.84 13.20 -12.60
CA LYS A 127 2.20 14.58 -12.99
C LYS A 127 3.06 14.63 -14.24
N SER A 128 4.06 13.75 -14.36
CA SER A 128 4.94 13.69 -15.53
C SER A 128 4.20 13.25 -16.81
N ALA A 129 3.30 12.27 -16.69
CA ALA A 129 2.48 11.75 -17.80
C ALA A 129 1.40 12.75 -18.24
N SER A 130 0.86 13.55 -17.31
CA SER A 130 -0.08 14.63 -17.66
C SER A 130 0.60 15.89 -18.22
N SER A 131 1.90 16.08 -17.94
CA SER A 131 2.71 17.14 -18.55
C SER A 131 3.31 16.81 -19.91
N THR A 132 3.27 15.55 -20.35
CA THR A 132 3.75 15.13 -21.66
C THR A 132 2.62 15.25 -22.68
N PHE A 133 2.78 16.18 -23.61
CA PHE A 133 1.87 16.44 -24.73
C PHE A 133 1.66 15.14 -25.52
N ASN A 134 0.40 14.72 -25.70
CA ASN A 134 0.05 13.48 -26.38
C ASN A 134 0.15 13.67 -27.90
N ASP A 135 1.32 13.38 -28.46
CA ASP A 135 1.57 13.36 -29.90
C ASP A 135 1.77 11.91 -30.36
N PRO A 136 1.01 11.42 -31.37
CA PRO A 136 1.12 10.04 -31.87
C PRO A 136 2.49 9.70 -32.49
N PHE A 137 3.39 10.67 -32.68
CA PHE A 137 4.76 10.47 -33.13
C PHE A 137 5.81 10.37 -32.00
N PHE A 138 5.49 10.77 -30.77
CA PHE A 138 6.43 10.73 -29.64
C PHE A 138 6.05 9.63 -28.65
N THR A 139 6.87 8.56 -28.62
CA THR A 139 6.82 7.53 -27.58
C THR A 139 7.14 8.15 -26.22
N THR A 140 6.39 7.75 -25.18
CA THR A 140 6.72 7.99 -23.77
C THR A 140 8.23 7.82 -23.56
N ASP A 141 8.91 8.81 -22.96
CA ASP A 141 10.35 8.72 -22.75
C ASP A 141 10.65 7.64 -21.69
N ASN A 142 10.88 6.42 -22.17
CA ASN A 142 11.10 5.23 -21.34
C ASN A 142 12.26 5.42 -20.36
N ASN A 143 13.21 6.31 -20.66
CA ASN A 143 14.38 6.58 -19.81
C ASN A 143 14.00 7.19 -18.46
N LEU A 144 13.03 8.12 -18.43
CA LEU A 144 12.53 8.76 -17.21
C LEU A 144 11.84 7.75 -16.30
N VAL A 145 11.04 6.85 -16.87
CA VAL A 145 10.35 5.78 -16.14
C VAL A 145 11.36 4.82 -15.53
N THR A 146 12.38 4.38 -16.29
CA THR A 146 13.45 3.54 -15.74
C THR A 146 14.29 4.20 -14.65
N ALA A 147 14.53 5.52 -14.73
CA ALA A 147 15.26 6.24 -13.70
C ALA A 147 14.44 6.34 -12.39
N LEU A 148 13.14 6.62 -12.49
CA LEU A 148 12.20 6.62 -11.36
C LEU A 148 12.14 5.25 -10.68
N ASP A 149 12.12 4.17 -11.46
CA ASP A 149 12.12 2.80 -10.94
C ASP A 149 13.44 2.44 -10.23
N ALA A 150 14.58 2.90 -10.75
CA ALA A 150 15.89 2.67 -10.15
C ALA A 150 16.03 3.41 -8.80
N ASP A 151 15.60 4.67 -8.72
CA ASP A 151 15.59 5.46 -7.49
C ASP A 151 14.66 4.84 -6.44
N MET A 152 13.48 4.40 -6.86
CA MET A 152 12.52 3.73 -5.98
C MET A 152 13.10 2.42 -5.43
N LEU A 153 13.74 1.59 -6.26
CA LEU A 153 14.45 0.39 -5.83
C LEU A 153 15.58 0.69 -4.83
N TYR A 154 16.32 1.79 -5.04
CA TYR A 154 17.39 2.21 -4.13
C TYR A 154 16.83 2.60 -2.76
N ILE A 155 15.77 3.41 -2.72
CA ILE A 155 15.11 3.82 -1.48
C ILE A 155 14.56 2.59 -0.74
N LEU A 156 13.88 1.68 -1.44
CA LEU A 156 13.34 0.47 -0.84
C LEU A 156 14.42 -0.45 -0.23
N LYS A 157 15.57 -0.57 -0.89
CA LYS A 157 16.73 -1.30 -0.33
C LYS A 157 17.25 -0.66 0.96
N ASN A 158 17.27 0.67 1.02
CA ASN A 158 17.67 1.39 2.23
C ASN A 158 16.62 1.30 3.34
N VAL A 159 15.33 1.31 2.99
CA VAL A 159 14.22 1.08 3.92
C VAL A 159 14.36 -0.26 4.62
N GLY A 160 14.69 -1.34 3.90
CA GLY A 160 14.93 -2.66 4.53
C GLY A 160 16.01 -2.61 5.61
N LYS A 161 17.11 -1.89 5.37
CA LYS A 161 18.19 -1.69 6.35
C LYS A 161 17.74 -0.87 7.57
N ILE A 162 16.93 0.17 7.34
CA ILE A 162 16.38 1.02 8.41
C ILE A 162 15.47 0.18 9.31
N VAL A 163 14.57 -0.62 8.73
CA VAL A 163 13.59 -1.41 9.50
C VAL A 163 14.27 -2.36 10.49
N HIS A 164 15.39 -2.99 10.11
CA HIS A 164 16.14 -3.87 11.01
C HIS A 164 16.77 -3.14 12.22
N GLN A 165 16.89 -1.81 12.15
CA GLN A 165 17.42 -0.99 13.25
C GLN A 165 16.30 -0.39 14.12
N LEU A 166 15.04 -0.47 13.68
CA LEU A 166 13.90 0.06 14.43
C LEU A 166 13.55 -0.86 15.59
N LYS A 167 13.29 -0.25 16.76
CA LYS A 167 12.80 -0.96 17.94
C LYS A 167 11.37 -1.45 17.74
N ASP A 168 10.96 -2.43 18.55
CA ASP A 168 9.65 -3.03 18.39
C ASP A 168 8.46 -2.13 18.71
N ASP A 169 8.69 -1.13 19.56
CA ASP A 169 7.74 -0.10 19.96
C ASP A 169 7.75 1.13 19.04
N THR A 170 8.46 1.10 17.91
CA THR A 170 8.52 2.24 16.98
C THR A 170 7.14 2.54 16.41
N THR A 171 6.66 3.76 16.62
CA THR A 171 5.35 4.21 16.14
C THR A 171 5.39 4.67 14.67
N PRO A 172 4.25 4.74 13.97
CA PRO A 172 4.19 5.30 12.62
C PRO A 172 4.76 6.72 12.50
N ASP A 173 4.55 7.59 13.49
CA ASP A 173 5.11 8.94 13.48
C ASP A 173 6.64 8.97 13.68
N GLN A 174 7.19 8.00 14.40
CA GLN A 174 8.64 7.83 14.49
C GLN A 174 9.22 7.30 13.19
N MET A 175 8.51 6.37 12.52
CA MET A 175 8.87 5.86 11.20
C MET A 175 8.84 6.95 10.13
N ASP A 176 7.87 7.86 10.17
CA ASP A 176 7.76 8.99 9.24
C ASP A 176 9.05 9.81 9.19
N LYS A 177 9.72 10.05 10.33
CA LYS A 177 11.00 10.79 10.38
C LYS A 177 12.11 10.19 9.52
N TYR A 178 12.06 8.87 9.26
CA TYR A 178 13.04 8.19 8.41
C TYR A 178 12.72 8.31 6.92
N ILE A 179 11.45 8.54 6.57
CA ILE A 179 11.00 8.65 5.17
C ILE A 179 10.74 10.09 4.74
N ASP A 180 10.54 11.02 5.66
CA ASP A 180 10.31 12.43 5.38
C ASP A 180 11.35 13.02 4.39
N PRO A 181 12.67 12.74 4.51
CA PRO A 181 13.65 13.22 3.52
C PRO A 181 13.38 12.73 2.08
N TYR A 182 12.73 11.59 1.91
CA TYR A 182 12.34 11.04 0.62
C TYR A 182 10.94 11.49 0.19
N LEU A 183 10.16 12.10 1.09
CA LEU A 183 8.81 12.60 0.83
C LEU A 183 8.77 14.10 0.45
N VAL A 184 9.82 14.87 0.73
CA VAL A 184 9.99 16.29 0.28
C VAL A 184 10.20 16.43 -1.23
#